data_AF-A0A9D5F6B8-F1
#
_entry.id   AF-A0A9D5F6B8-F1
#
_cell.length_a   1.000
_cell.length_b   1.000
_cell.length_c   1.000
_cell.angle_alpha   90.00
_cell.angle_beta   90.00
_cell.angle_gamma   90.00
#
_symmetry.space_group_name_H-M   'P 1'
#
loop_
_entity.id
_entity.type
_entity.pdbx_description
1 polymer ?
#
loop_
_entity_poly.entity_id
_entity_poly.type
_entity_poly.pdbx_seq_one_letter_code
_entity_poly.pdbx_strand_id
1 'polypeptide(L)'
;MYRVGFPLWKVAARLNVPLLVKLEVMHDKDARVLIVTSPDLKGLVVEAPDNTSAEEMHKEIHGCVEMLMGELLSRAPNSRSVTTAWPGEFSPA
;
A
#
# COMPACT_ATOMS: atom_id res chain seq x y z
N MET A 1 -13.54 1.95 -13.30
CA MET A 1 -12.65 1.89 -12.12
C MET A 1 -11.27 2.39 -12.52
N TYR A 2 -10.57 3.15 -11.67
CA TYR A 2 -9.22 3.66 -11.91
C TYR A 2 -8.18 2.91 -11.06
N ARG A 3 -7.09 2.43 -11.66
CA ARG A 3 -6.13 1.58 -10.94
C ARG A 3 -5.27 2.38 -9.96
N VAL A 4 -5.15 1.91 -8.73
CA VAL A 4 -4.23 2.48 -7.74
C VAL A 4 -2.79 2.30 -8.23
N GLY A 5 -1.96 3.33 -8.03
CA GLY A 5 -0.58 3.34 -8.52
C GLY A 5 -0.40 3.99 -9.90
N PHE A 6 -1.46 4.18 -10.68
CA PHE A 6 -1.39 4.90 -11.97
C PHE A 6 -1.36 6.43 -11.76
N PRO A 7 -0.76 7.22 -12.66
CA PRO A 7 -0.66 8.67 -12.49
C PRO A 7 -2.00 9.32 -12.12
N LEU A 8 -2.00 10.25 -11.16
CA LEU A 8 -3.22 10.94 -10.69
C LEU A 8 -4.31 10.06 -10.05
N TRP A 9 -4.04 8.80 -9.71
CA TRP A 9 -5.03 7.93 -9.02
C TRP A 9 -5.58 8.55 -7.73
N LYS A 10 -4.77 9.34 -7.00
CA LYS A 10 -5.19 10.06 -5.79
C LYS A 10 -6.18 11.19 -6.08
N VAL A 11 -6.12 11.78 -7.26
CA VAL A 11 -7.10 12.79 -7.71
C VAL A 11 -8.40 12.09 -8.04
N ALA A 12 -8.35 10.97 -8.76
CA ALA A 12 -9.52 10.13 -9.02
C ALA A 12 -10.20 9.69 -7.72
N ALA A 13 -9.42 9.28 -6.71
CA ALA A 13 -9.90 8.96 -5.37
C ALA A 13 -10.70 10.11 -4.74
N ARG A 14 -10.16 11.33 -4.79
CA ARG A 14 -10.79 12.54 -4.22
C ARG A 14 -12.04 12.98 -4.97
N LEU A 15 -12.18 12.60 -6.24
CA LEU A 15 -13.36 12.84 -7.05
C LEU A 15 -14.41 11.72 -6.93
N ASN A 16 -14.30 10.84 -5.93
CA ASN A 16 -15.18 9.69 -5.72
C ASN A 16 -15.23 8.71 -6.92
N VAL A 17 -14.17 8.66 -7.73
CA VAL A 17 -14.08 7.66 -8.80
C VAL A 17 -13.77 6.30 -8.17
N PRO A 18 -14.52 5.23 -8.50
CA PRO A 18 -14.23 3.89 -8.01
C PRO A 18 -12.82 3.46 -8.37
N LEU A 19 -12.03 3.03 -7.38
CA LEU A 19 -10.65 2.60 -7.57
C LEU A 19 -10.56 1.08 -7.68
N LEU A 20 -9.50 0.60 -8.34
CA LEU A 20 -9.15 -0.81 -8.45
C LEU A 20 -7.78 -1.05 -7.84
N VAL A 21 -7.68 -2.00 -6.92
CA VAL A 21 -6.41 -2.48 -6.33
C VAL A 21 -6.19 -3.91 -6.83
N LYS A 22 -5.09 -4.16 -7.53
CA LYS A 22 -4.69 -5.51 -7.90
C LYS A 22 -4.07 -6.22 -6.70
N LEU A 23 -4.61 -7.38 -6.35
CA LEU A 23 -4.07 -8.23 -5.28
C LEU A 23 -3.24 -9.36 -5.88
N GLU A 24 -2.22 -9.79 -5.14
CA GLU A 24 -1.37 -10.94 -5.45
C GLU A 24 -1.36 -11.87 -4.23
N VAL A 25 -1.69 -13.14 -4.44
CA VAL A 25 -1.78 -14.14 -3.38
C VAL A 25 -0.64 -15.13 -3.55
N MET A 26 0.09 -15.34 -2.47
CA MET A 26 1.15 -16.32 -2.36
C MET A 26 0.77 -17.33 -1.28
N HIS A 27 1.09 -18.59 -1.48
CA HIS A 27 0.87 -19.64 -0.48
C HIS A 27 2.24 -20.16 -0.04
N ASP A 28 2.54 -19.97 1.23
CA ASP A 28 3.68 -20.61 1.89
C ASP A 28 3.21 -21.93 2.50
N LYS A 29 3.61 -23.04 1.85
CA LYS A 29 3.23 -24.39 2.27
C LYS A 29 3.96 -24.84 3.53
N ASP A 30 5.15 -24.31 3.79
CA ASP A 30 5.97 -24.70 4.94
C ASP A 30 5.43 -24.04 6.22
N ALA A 31 5.01 -22.78 6.09
CA ALA A 31 4.36 -22.04 7.17
C ALA A 31 2.84 -22.29 7.26
N ARG A 32 2.21 -22.90 6.24
CA ARG A 32 0.75 -23.10 6.11
C ARG A 32 -0.04 -21.80 6.20
N VAL A 33 0.44 -20.78 5.48
CA VAL A 33 -0.16 -19.45 5.45
C VAL A 33 -0.36 -18.94 4.02
N LEU A 34 -1.46 -18.23 3.82
CA LEU A 34 -1.74 -17.42 2.65
C LEU A 34 -1.27 -15.99 2.93
N ILE A 35 -0.45 -15.47 2.02
CA ILE A 35 0.09 -14.12 2.07
C ILE A 35 -0.52 -13.35 0.91
N VAL A 36 -1.23 -12.26 1.21
CA VAL A 36 -1.83 -11.37 0.22
C VAL A 36 -1.08 -10.06 0.23
N THR A 37 -0.57 -9.69 -0.94
CA THR A 37 0.14 -8.43 -1.15
C THR A 37 -0.43 -7.69 -2.35
N SER A 38 0.04 -6.46 -2.60
CA SER A 38 -0.34 -5.71 -3.80
C SER A 38 0.82 -4.90 -4.35
N PRO A 39 1.09 -4.97 -5.68
CA PRO A 39 2.00 -4.05 -6.33
C PRO A 39 1.43 -2.62 -6.41
N ASP A 40 0.11 -2.48 -6.34
CA ASP A 40 -0.60 -1.20 -6.48
C ASP A 40 -0.61 -0.42 -5.16
N LEU A 41 -0.70 -1.14 -4.04
CA LEU A 41 -0.77 -0.57 -2.69
C LEU A 41 0.45 -0.97 -1.87
N LYS A 42 1.50 -0.14 -1.92
CA LYS A 42 2.71 -0.35 -1.13
C LYS A 42 2.39 -0.41 0.36
N GLY A 43 2.84 -1.48 1.02
CA GLY A 43 2.58 -1.73 2.44
C GLY A 43 1.39 -2.65 2.71
N LEU A 44 0.62 -3.04 1.68
CA LEU A 44 -0.41 -4.08 1.84
C LEU A 44 0.25 -5.45 1.99
N VAL A 45 0.15 -6.00 3.20
CA VAL A 45 0.49 -7.37 3.53
C VAL A 45 -0.56 -7.90 4.49
N VAL A 46 -1.26 -8.96 4.09
CA VAL A 46 -2.22 -9.66 4.94
C VAL A 46 -1.82 -11.13 4.95
N GLU A 47 -1.67 -11.67 6.15
CA GLU A 47 -1.28 -13.06 6.37
C GLU A 47 -2.40 -13.75 7.13
N ALA A 48 -2.83 -14.91 6.64
CA ALA A 48 -3.79 -15.75 7.34
C ALA A 48 -3.45 -17.23 7.15
N PRO A 49 -3.89 -18.11 8.06
CA PRO A 49 -3.82 -19.56 7.86
C PRO A 49 -4.36 -20.01 6.49
N ASP A 50 -3.78 -21.08 5.93
CA ASP A 50 -4.22 -21.66 4.65
C ASP A 50 -5.66 -22.23 4.68
N ASN A 51 -6.19 -22.50 5.88
CA ASN A 51 -7.55 -22.95 6.12
C ASN A 51 -8.56 -21.82 6.38
N THR A 52 -8.15 -20.55 6.29
CA THR A 52 -9.04 -19.40 6.47
C THR A 52 -10.10 -19.34 5.37
N SER A 53 -11.34 -19.03 5.76
CA SER A 53 -12.44 -18.86 4.81
C SER A 53 -12.19 -17.67 3.88
N ALA A 54 -12.63 -17.78 2.62
CA ALA A 54 -12.52 -16.69 1.65
C ALA A 54 -13.18 -15.39 2.15
N GLU A 55 -14.27 -15.49 2.90
CA GLU A 55 -14.98 -14.33 3.46
C GLU A 55 -14.16 -13.61 4.54
N GLU A 56 -13.52 -14.37 5.42
CA GLU A 56 -12.68 -13.85 6.50
C GLU A 56 -11.41 -13.20 5.93
N MET A 57 -10.77 -13.87 4.98
CA MET A 57 -9.66 -13.30 4.22
C MET A 57 -10.06 -12.00 3.52
N HIS A 58 -11.23 -11.95 2.89
CA HIS A 58 -11.72 -10.74 2.23
C HIS A 58 -11.93 -9.59 3.21
N LYS A 59 -12.44 -9.87 4.41
CA LYS A 59 -12.64 -8.88 5.47
C LYS A 59 -11.30 -8.29 5.95
N GLU A 60 -10.29 -9.14 6.17
CA GLU A 60 -8.95 -8.71 6.58
C GLU A 60 -8.28 -7.86 5.50
N ILE A 61 -8.36 -8.29 4.24
CA ILE A 61 -7.88 -7.51 3.09
C ILE A 61 -8.58 -6.16 3.03
N HIS A 62 -9.90 -6.13 3.13
CA HIS A 62 -10.67 -4.90 3.06
C HIS A 62 -10.28 -3.92 4.18
N GLY A 63 -10.17 -4.40 5.43
CA GLY A 63 -9.74 -3.58 6.56
C GLY A 63 -8.35 -2.99 6.39
N CYS A 64 -7.39 -3.79 5.92
CA CYS A 64 -6.03 -3.33 5.66
C CYS A 64 -5.97 -2.30 4.51
N VAL A 65 -6.70 -2.56 3.42
CA VAL A 65 -6.82 -1.63 2.29
C VAL A 65 -7.42 -0.31 2.73
N GLU A 66 -8.51 -0.32 3.50
CA GLU A 66 -9.18 0.89 3.98
C GLU A 66 -8.24 1.76 4.83
N MET A 67 -7.52 1.15 5.77
CA MET A 67 -6.52 1.82 6.61
C MET A 67 -5.42 2.48 5.78
N LEU A 68 -4.78 1.71 4.89
CA LEU A 68 -3.69 2.19 4.04
C LEU A 68 -4.14 3.28 3.07
N MET A 69 -5.32 3.14 2.48
CA MET A 69 -5.90 4.15 1.60
C MET A 69 -6.22 5.43 2.37
N GLY A 70 -6.74 5.30 3.60
CA GLY A 70 -6.95 6.41 4.53
C GLY A 70 -5.66 7.20 4.78
N GLU A 71 -4.57 6.52 5.11
CA GLU A 71 -3.26 7.17 5.32
C GLU A 71 -2.73 7.86 4.05
N LEU A 72 -2.80 7.19 2.89
CA LEU A 72 -2.26 7.70 1.63
C LEU A 72 -3.00 8.92 1.09
N LEU A 73 -4.29 9.05 1.41
CA LEU A 73 -5.14 10.16 1.00
C LEU A 73 -5.16 11.29 2.03
N SER A 74 -5.01 10.97 3.33
CA SER A 74 -4.96 11.94 4.43
C SER A 74 -3.62 12.66 4.54
N ARG A 75 -2.53 12.06 4.03
CA ARG A 75 -1.24 12.77 3.91
C ARG A 75 -1.39 13.95 2.94
N ALA A 76 -1.58 15.15 3.49
CA ALA A 76 -1.48 16.41 2.75
C ALA A 76 -0.12 16.48 2.02
N PRO A 77 0.00 17.20 0.89
CA PRO A 77 1.27 17.40 0.21
C PRO A 77 2.15 18.35 1.04
N ASN A 78 2.73 17.86 2.12
CA ASN A 78 3.76 18.58 2.87
C ASN A 78 5.10 18.40 2.16
N SER A 79 5.16 18.80 0.89
CA SER A 79 6.43 19.10 0.21
C SER A 79 6.74 20.57 0.49
N ARG A 80 7.18 20.87 1.72
CA ARG A 80 8.03 22.04 1.91
C ARG A 80 9.30 21.75 1.12
N SER A 81 9.67 22.64 0.20
CA SER A 81 10.85 22.50 -0.67
C SER A 81 12.06 22.04 0.15
N VAL A 82 12.51 20.80 -0.08
CA VAL A 82 13.75 20.30 0.51
C VAL A 82 14.87 20.67 -0.44
N THR A 83 15.48 21.83 -0.18
CA THR A 83 16.76 22.20 -0.78
C THR A 83 17.84 21.74 0.18
N THR A 84 18.52 20.64 -0.13
CA THR A 84 19.73 20.24 0.59
C THR A 84 20.94 20.87 -0.10
N ALA A 85 21.63 21.77 0.59
CA ALA A 85 22.94 22.29 0.18
C ALA A 85 24.00 21.75 1.14
N TRP A 86 24.99 21.04 0.60
CA TRP A 86 26.10 20.46 1.36
C TRP A 86 27.41 21.20 1.04
N PRO A 87 28.04 21.91 2.01
CA PRO A 87 29.26 22.67 1.75
C PRO A 87 30.59 22.07 2.27
N GLY A 88 30.63 20.85 2.82
CA GLY A 88 31.81 20.36 3.55
C GLY A 88 32.59 19.20 2.89
N GLU A 89 33.92 19.32 2.82
CA GLU A 89 34.81 18.18 2.53
C GLU A 89 34.98 17.28 3.76
N PHE A 90 34.95 15.97 3.54
CA PHE A 90 35.08 14.95 4.57
C PHE A 90 36.57 14.78 4.94
N SER A 91 36.96 15.09 6.18
CA SER A 91 38.27 14.71 6.72
C SER A 91 38.08 13.63 7.80
N PRO A 92 38.50 12.38 7.58
CA PRO A 92 38.50 11.36 8.62
C PRO A 92 39.62 11.64 9.63
N ALA A 93 39.29 11.64 10.91
CA ALA A 93 40.24 11.57 12.03
C ALA A 93 40.41 10.12 12.48
#